data_AF-A0A4P5VMM8-F1
#
_entry.id   AF-A0A4P5VMM8-F1
#
_cell.length_a   1.000
_cell.length_b   1.000
_cell.length_c   1.000
_cell.angle_alpha   90.00
_cell.angle_beta   90.00
_cell.angle_gamma   90.00
#
_symmetry.space_group_name_H-M   'P 1'
#
loop_
_entity.id
_entity.type
_entity.pdbx_description
1 polymer ?
#
loop_
_entity_poly.entity_id
_entity_poly.type
_entity_poly.pdbx_seq_one_letter_code
_entity_poly.pdbx_strand_id
1 'polypeptide(L)'
;MKKFSPNAIQALKEALTHIYWKKQDLRSFIYHTIENKVFISTIDWDNNKKAESVGILVDRMVQGHDLYEDDLIRLFDVTTHFDDFSHLNQWEDAEAKTKRARDAVTALRSHASGFFKLKQEQEQIEARREVFASMVKEKKSFANIISVLNDEFIRLVAETNAQKRGFAFEKFLNSLFSVFDLEPKESFRIIGEQIDGSFTFDGNDFLLEAKWQKNPVDLGDLYKFGGKIEGRLKLTLGLAISINGFTQDYNESKSSVVKTMLLMDGADLIAVLENRIDLKDLLFRKRRHASDTGDIFLKFRDM
;
A
#
# COMPACT_ATOMS: atom_id res chain seq x y z
N MET A 1 -2.84 2.70 -30.68
CA MET A 1 -1.88 1.61 -30.36
C MET A 1 -1.04 1.27 -31.59
N LYS A 2 0.17 0.73 -31.42
CA LYS A 2 1.02 0.30 -32.55
C LYS A 2 0.44 -0.99 -33.12
N LYS A 3 0.12 -1.05 -34.41
CA LYS A 3 -0.38 -2.28 -35.06
C LYS A 3 0.75 -3.30 -35.21
N PHE A 4 0.43 -4.59 -35.14
CA PHE A 4 1.38 -5.65 -35.51
C PHE A 4 1.90 -5.43 -36.93
N SER A 5 3.19 -5.70 -37.16
CA SER A 5 3.75 -5.58 -38.50
C SER A 5 3.13 -6.61 -39.45
N PRO A 6 3.03 -6.34 -40.77
CA PRO A 6 2.54 -7.32 -41.74
C PRO A 6 3.27 -8.67 -41.67
N ASN A 7 4.58 -8.65 -41.40
CA ASN A 7 5.40 -9.86 -41.23
C ASN A 7 5.01 -10.64 -39.96
N ALA A 8 4.66 -9.95 -38.87
CA ALA A 8 4.16 -10.61 -37.66
C ALA A 8 2.79 -11.28 -37.90
N ILE A 9 1.89 -10.60 -38.63
CA ILE A 9 0.59 -11.17 -39.02
C ILE A 9 0.77 -12.44 -39.87
N GLN A 10 1.66 -12.39 -40.87
CA GLN A 10 1.93 -13.55 -41.71
C GLN A 10 2.58 -14.69 -40.92
N ALA A 11 3.52 -14.38 -40.02
CA ALA A 11 4.16 -15.37 -39.16
C ALA A 11 3.15 -16.01 -38.20
N LEU A 12 2.14 -15.28 -37.71
CA LEU A 12 1.09 -15.83 -36.88
C LEU A 12 0.25 -16.84 -37.67
N LYS A 13 -0.15 -16.50 -38.90
CA LYS A 13 -0.91 -17.42 -39.77
C LYS A 13 -0.12 -18.70 -40.04
N GLU A 14 1.17 -18.58 -40.34
CA GLU A 14 2.04 -19.74 -40.59
C GLU A 14 2.20 -20.60 -39.33
N ALA A 15 2.45 -19.98 -38.17
CA ALA A 15 2.56 -20.68 -36.90
C ALA A 15 1.26 -21.43 -36.54
N LEU A 16 0.11 -20.76 -36.56
CA LEU A 16 -1.20 -21.38 -36.30
C LEU A 16 -1.49 -22.55 -37.25
N THR A 17 -1.07 -22.45 -38.51
CA THR A 17 -1.25 -23.53 -39.48
C THR A 17 -0.43 -24.77 -39.14
N HIS A 18 0.71 -24.63 -38.47
CA HIS A 18 1.68 -25.71 -38.26
C HIS A 18 1.74 -26.27 -36.83
N ILE A 19 1.33 -25.52 -35.80
CA ILE A 19 1.34 -25.99 -34.39
C ILE A 19 0.49 -27.24 -34.16
N TYR A 20 -0.57 -27.44 -34.95
CA TYR A 20 -1.39 -28.66 -34.94
C TYR A 20 -1.52 -29.25 -36.35
N TRP A 21 -1.41 -30.57 -36.45
CA TRP A 21 -1.63 -31.28 -37.71
C TRP A 21 -3.11 -31.29 -38.09
N LYS A 22 -3.98 -31.80 -37.21
CA LYS A 22 -5.43 -31.86 -37.45
C LYS A 22 -6.06 -30.48 -37.30
N LYS A 23 -7.01 -30.20 -38.20
CA LYS A 23 -7.78 -28.95 -38.20
C LYS A 23 -8.65 -28.81 -36.95
N GLN A 24 -9.22 -29.91 -36.46
CA GLN A 24 -10.05 -29.92 -35.25
C GLN A 24 -9.26 -29.54 -33.99
N ASP A 25 -8.04 -30.05 -33.84
CA ASP A 25 -7.17 -29.72 -32.71
C ASP A 25 -6.79 -28.23 -32.75
N LEU A 26 -6.46 -27.70 -33.94
CA LEU A 26 -6.21 -26.27 -34.12
C LEU A 26 -7.44 -25.41 -33.77
N ARG A 27 -8.62 -25.79 -34.26
CA ARG A 27 -9.87 -25.09 -33.97
C ARG A 27 -10.14 -25.09 -32.46
N SER A 28 -9.91 -26.22 -31.79
CA SER A 28 -10.04 -26.34 -30.34
C SER A 28 -9.05 -25.44 -29.60
N PHE A 29 -7.78 -25.43 -30.01
CA PHE A 29 -6.77 -24.52 -29.45
C PHE A 29 -7.23 -23.06 -29.53
N ILE A 30 -7.59 -22.60 -30.73
CA ILE A 30 -8.08 -21.22 -30.95
C ILE A 30 -9.32 -20.95 -30.09
N TYR A 31 -10.24 -21.93 -30.00
CA TYR A 31 -11.42 -21.84 -29.15
C TYR A 31 -11.08 -21.64 -27.68
N HIS A 32 -10.03 -22.25 -27.15
CA HIS A 32 -9.65 -22.05 -25.76
C HIS A 32 -8.79 -20.79 -25.54
N THR A 33 -8.16 -20.25 -26.58
CA THR A 33 -7.32 -19.05 -26.49
C THR A 33 -8.11 -17.74 -26.50
N ILE A 34 -9.13 -17.61 -27.34
CA ILE A 34 -9.83 -16.32 -27.53
C ILE A 34 -11.12 -16.26 -26.71
N GLU A 35 -11.54 -15.08 -26.27
CA GLU A 35 -12.77 -14.91 -25.49
C GLU A 35 -14.02 -14.94 -26.37
N ASN A 36 -13.97 -14.33 -27.56
CA ASN A 36 -15.11 -14.29 -28.47
C ASN A 36 -15.33 -15.62 -29.21
N LYS A 37 -15.96 -16.58 -28.53
CA LYS A 37 -16.21 -17.94 -29.07
C LYS A 37 -17.11 -17.93 -30.31
N VAL A 38 -18.05 -16.99 -30.39
CA VAL A 38 -18.99 -16.85 -31.51
C VAL A 38 -18.23 -16.55 -32.80
N PHE A 39 -17.12 -15.82 -32.74
CA PHE A 39 -16.32 -15.52 -33.92
C PHE A 39 -15.82 -16.79 -34.64
N ILE A 40 -15.46 -17.84 -33.89
CA ILE A 40 -14.93 -19.09 -34.45
C ILE A 40 -15.98 -19.85 -35.23
N SER A 41 -17.24 -19.83 -34.79
CA SER A 41 -18.33 -20.50 -35.50
C SER A 41 -18.70 -19.78 -36.79
N THR A 42 -18.31 -18.52 -36.98
CA THR A 42 -18.52 -17.79 -38.25
C THR A 42 -17.55 -18.17 -39.36
N ILE A 43 -16.58 -19.06 -39.07
CA ILE A 43 -15.60 -19.52 -40.05
C ILE A 43 -15.98 -20.93 -40.48
N ASP A 44 -16.01 -21.14 -41.79
CA ASP A 44 -16.23 -22.47 -42.35
C ASP A 44 -14.95 -23.30 -42.20
N TRP A 45 -14.89 -24.09 -41.12
CA TRP A 45 -13.79 -25.01 -40.85
C TRP A 45 -13.98 -26.34 -41.58
N ASP A 46 -15.18 -26.67 -42.03
CA ASP A 46 -15.47 -27.99 -42.58
C ASP A 46 -15.12 -28.04 -44.06
N ASN A 47 -15.45 -27.01 -44.83
CA ASN A 47 -15.22 -26.96 -46.27
C ASN A 47 -13.88 -26.32 -46.68
N ASN A 48 -13.35 -25.36 -45.89
CA ASN A 48 -12.11 -24.67 -46.25
C ASN A 48 -10.86 -25.48 -45.93
N LYS A 49 -9.74 -25.18 -46.61
CA LYS A 49 -8.43 -25.72 -46.19
C LYS A 49 -8.01 -25.12 -44.85
N LYS A 50 -7.19 -25.84 -44.06
CA LYS A 50 -6.72 -25.37 -42.74
C LYS A 50 -6.07 -23.97 -42.80
N ALA A 51 -5.16 -23.77 -43.76
CA ALA A 51 -4.48 -22.49 -43.95
C ALA A 51 -5.44 -21.36 -44.37
N GLU A 52 -6.49 -21.68 -45.12
CA GLU A 52 -7.52 -20.73 -45.55
C GLU A 52 -8.40 -20.31 -44.37
N SER A 53 -8.85 -21.26 -43.53
CA SER A 53 -9.59 -20.95 -42.30
C SER A 53 -8.78 -20.06 -41.35
N VAL A 54 -7.49 -20.35 -41.18
CA VAL A 54 -6.56 -19.52 -40.37
C VAL A 54 -6.37 -18.13 -40.98
N GLY A 55 -6.21 -18.04 -42.31
CA GLY A 55 -6.09 -16.77 -43.01
C GLY A 55 -7.31 -15.89 -42.79
N ILE A 56 -8.51 -16.42 -43.03
CA ILE A 56 -9.79 -15.73 -42.84
C ILE A 56 -9.94 -15.26 -41.38
N LEU A 57 -9.62 -16.13 -40.40
CA LEU A 57 -9.68 -15.80 -38.98
C LEU A 57 -8.82 -14.56 -38.67
N VAL A 58 -7.53 -14.62 -39.00
CA VAL A 58 -6.57 -13.59 -38.65
C VAL A 58 -6.85 -12.29 -39.43
N ASP A 59 -7.20 -12.38 -40.71
CA ASP A 59 -7.51 -11.20 -41.53
C ASP A 59 -8.75 -10.46 -41.02
N ARG A 60 -9.80 -11.19 -40.64
CA ARG A 60 -11.01 -10.57 -40.06
C ARG A 60 -10.73 -9.93 -38.70
N MET A 61 -9.87 -10.53 -37.86
CA MET A 61 -9.45 -9.91 -36.59
C MET A 61 -8.65 -8.62 -36.82
N VAL A 62 -7.76 -8.60 -37.81
CA VAL A 62 -6.97 -7.41 -38.17
C VAL A 62 -7.85 -6.31 -38.75
N GLN A 63 -8.84 -6.66 -39.57
CA GLN A 63 -9.78 -5.70 -40.16
C GLN A 63 -10.76 -5.12 -39.12
N GLY A 64 -11.27 -5.97 -38.23
CA GLY A 64 -12.17 -5.59 -37.13
C GLY A 64 -11.42 -5.24 -35.84
N HIS A 65 -10.30 -4.53 -35.96
CA HIS A 65 -9.35 -4.29 -34.87
C HIS A 65 -10.01 -3.88 -33.54
N ASP A 66 -10.93 -2.91 -33.56
CA ASP A 66 -11.56 -2.39 -32.34
C ASP A 66 -12.38 -3.43 -31.54
N LEU A 67 -12.80 -4.52 -32.19
CA LEU A 67 -13.59 -5.61 -31.57
C LEU A 67 -12.75 -6.84 -31.22
N TYR A 68 -11.59 -7.02 -31.85
CA TYR A 68 -10.81 -8.26 -31.79
C TYR A 68 -9.34 -8.06 -31.38
N GLU A 69 -8.93 -6.84 -31.02
CA GLU A 69 -7.56 -6.51 -30.65
C GLU A 69 -7.03 -7.40 -29.51
N ASP A 70 -7.80 -7.57 -28.43
CA ASP A 70 -7.40 -8.40 -27.29
C ASP A 70 -7.30 -9.88 -27.65
N ASP A 71 -8.25 -10.40 -28.44
CA ASP A 71 -8.23 -11.78 -28.93
C ASP A 71 -7.05 -12.04 -29.87
N LEU A 72 -6.70 -11.07 -30.72
CA LEU A 72 -5.55 -11.14 -31.59
C LEU A 72 -4.25 -11.11 -30.78
N ILE A 73 -4.15 -10.25 -29.77
CA ILE A 73 -2.99 -10.20 -28.86
C ILE A 73 -2.84 -11.51 -28.11
N ARG A 74 -3.93 -12.10 -27.58
CA ARG A 74 -3.92 -13.41 -26.92
C ARG A 74 -3.43 -14.52 -27.86
N LEU A 75 -3.88 -14.52 -29.11
CA LEU A 75 -3.39 -15.49 -30.11
C LEU A 75 -1.90 -15.33 -30.37
N PHE A 76 -1.41 -14.09 -30.53
CA PHE A 76 0.02 -13.83 -30.64
C PHE A 76 0.78 -14.35 -29.42
N ASP A 77 0.32 -14.00 -28.21
CA ASP A 77 0.99 -14.33 -26.96
C ASP A 77 1.10 -15.85 -26.74
N VAL A 78 -0.03 -16.55 -26.78
CA VAL A 78 -0.06 -18.01 -26.56
C VAL A 78 0.70 -18.75 -27.67
N THR A 79 0.59 -18.31 -28.93
CA THR A 79 1.33 -18.95 -30.03
C THR A 79 2.84 -18.69 -29.92
N THR A 80 3.27 -17.51 -29.46
CA THR A 80 4.70 -17.24 -29.20
C THR A 80 5.25 -18.07 -28.05
N HIS A 81 4.44 -18.46 -27.07
CA HIS A 81 4.87 -19.31 -25.94
C HIS A 81 4.67 -20.81 -26.18
N PHE A 82 4.33 -21.22 -27.41
CA PHE A 82 4.11 -22.62 -27.75
C PHE A 82 5.44 -23.36 -27.96
N ASP A 83 5.84 -24.22 -27.02
CA ASP A 83 7.14 -24.93 -27.05
C ASP A 83 7.05 -26.46 -27.09
N ASP A 84 5.89 -27.05 -26.79
CA ASP A 84 5.69 -28.51 -26.82
C ASP A 84 5.03 -28.97 -28.12
N PHE A 85 5.76 -29.78 -28.89
CA PHE A 85 5.30 -30.36 -30.16
C PHE A 85 5.20 -31.89 -30.12
N SER A 86 5.23 -32.48 -28.92
CA SER A 86 5.25 -33.94 -28.72
C SER A 86 4.05 -34.65 -29.36
N HIS A 87 2.89 -34.00 -29.44
CA HIS A 87 1.68 -34.50 -30.11
C HIS A 87 1.86 -34.73 -31.61
N LEU A 88 2.89 -34.18 -32.25
CA LEU A 88 3.18 -34.40 -33.67
C LEU A 88 3.94 -35.71 -33.93
N ASN A 89 4.52 -36.33 -32.89
CA ASN A 89 5.32 -37.55 -33.01
C ASN A 89 4.52 -38.79 -33.45
N GLN A 90 3.20 -38.75 -33.32
CA GLN A 90 2.30 -39.85 -33.71
C GLN A 90 2.05 -39.94 -35.23
N TRP A 91 2.56 -39.00 -36.03
CA TRP A 91 2.29 -38.90 -37.47
C TRP A 91 3.47 -39.35 -38.32
N GLU A 92 3.18 -39.83 -39.53
CA GLU A 92 4.20 -40.01 -40.58
C GLU A 92 4.89 -38.67 -40.87
N ASP A 93 6.20 -38.71 -41.13
CA ASP A 93 7.07 -37.53 -41.27
C ASP A 93 7.09 -36.60 -40.03
N ALA A 94 6.92 -37.15 -38.82
CA ALA A 94 6.93 -36.41 -37.56
C ALA A 94 8.07 -35.39 -37.45
N GLU A 95 9.30 -35.79 -37.81
CA GLU A 95 10.47 -34.92 -37.75
C GLU A 95 10.30 -33.66 -38.62
N ALA A 96 9.82 -33.81 -39.85
CA ALA A 96 9.59 -32.70 -40.77
C ALA A 96 8.46 -31.78 -40.27
N LYS A 97 7.38 -32.34 -39.70
CA LYS A 97 6.26 -31.56 -39.15
C LYS A 97 6.66 -30.77 -37.91
N THR A 98 7.36 -31.41 -36.98
CA THR A 98 7.88 -30.79 -35.76
C THR A 98 8.88 -29.67 -36.09
N LYS A 99 9.79 -29.92 -37.04
CA LYS A 99 10.72 -28.89 -37.52
C LYS A 99 9.98 -27.68 -38.07
N ARG A 100 9.01 -27.89 -38.97
CA ARG A 100 8.23 -26.81 -39.58
C ARG A 100 7.42 -26.00 -38.57
N ALA A 101 6.80 -26.67 -37.59
CA ALA A 101 6.07 -26.00 -36.52
C ALA A 101 6.99 -25.14 -35.64
N ARG A 102 8.15 -25.68 -35.26
CA ARG A 102 9.16 -24.96 -34.47
C ARG A 102 9.72 -23.74 -35.23
N ASP A 103 10.04 -23.90 -36.51
CA ASP A 103 10.55 -22.81 -37.36
C ASP A 103 9.50 -21.69 -37.48
N ALA A 104 8.23 -22.04 -37.67
CA ALA A 104 7.14 -21.07 -37.78
C ALA A 104 6.91 -20.29 -36.46
N VAL A 105 6.92 -20.97 -35.31
CA VAL A 105 6.82 -20.29 -33.99
C VAL A 105 8.05 -19.43 -33.71
N THR A 106 9.25 -19.88 -34.11
CA THR A 106 10.49 -19.09 -33.95
C THR A 106 10.46 -17.82 -34.79
N ALA A 107 9.98 -17.89 -36.03
CA ALA A 107 9.77 -16.72 -36.87
C ALA A 107 8.75 -15.74 -36.26
N LEU A 108 7.66 -16.26 -35.70
CA LEU A 108 6.66 -15.46 -34.99
C LEU A 108 7.27 -14.71 -33.80
N ARG A 109 8.07 -15.40 -32.95
CA ARG A 109 8.79 -14.77 -31.83
C ARG A 109 9.66 -13.62 -32.29
N SER A 110 10.45 -13.83 -33.35
CA SER A 110 11.33 -12.80 -33.90
C SER A 110 10.54 -11.55 -34.32
N HIS A 111 9.44 -11.73 -35.05
CA HIS A 111 8.63 -10.63 -35.57
C HIS A 111 7.71 -9.96 -34.52
N ALA A 112 7.33 -10.66 -33.45
CA ALA A 112 6.44 -10.15 -32.40
C ALA A 112 7.16 -9.56 -31.19
N SER A 113 8.45 -9.89 -30.98
CA SER A 113 9.25 -9.49 -29.81
C SER A 113 9.21 -7.99 -29.48
N GLY A 114 9.32 -7.12 -30.49
CA GLY A 114 9.30 -5.66 -30.29
C GLY A 114 7.95 -5.13 -29.82
N PHE A 115 6.84 -5.77 -30.18
CA PHE A 115 5.50 -5.36 -29.74
C PHE A 115 5.28 -5.70 -28.26
N PHE A 116 5.58 -6.94 -27.86
CA PHE A 116 5.38 -7.37 -26.48
C PHE A 116 6.31 -6.68 -25.50
N LYS A 117 7.56 -6.39 -25.89
CA LYS A 117 8.48 -5.60 -25.06
C LYS A 117 7.96 -4.19 -24.80
N LEU A 118 7.48 -3.50 -25.83
CA LEU A 118 6.89 -2.16 -25.68
C LEU A 118 5.61 -2.17 -24.85
N LYS A 119 4.75 -3.19 -25.00
CA LYS A 119 3.54 -3.36 -24.19
C LYS A 119 3.88 -3.53 -22.71
N GLN A 120 4.81 -4.42 -22.39
CA GLN A 120 5.29 -4.62 -21.01
C GLN A 120 5.92 -3.34 -20.43
N GLU A 121 6.72 -2.61 -21.22
CA GLU A 121 7.29 -1.32 -20.78
C GLU A 121 6.21 -0.29 -20.48
N GLN A 122 5.15 -0.20 -21.30
CA GLN A 122 4.01 0.70 -21.06
C GLN A 122 3.23 0.32 -19.80
N GLU A 123 2.92 -0.96 -19.62
CA GLU A 123 2.24 -1.46 -18.41
C GLU A 123 3.05 -1.16 -17.15
N GLN A 124 4.38 -1.32 -17.20
CA GLN A 124 5.25 -0.97 -16.07
C GLN A 124 5.29 0.55 -15.80
N ILE A 125 5.29 1.38 -16.84
CA ILE A 125 5.24 2.83 -16.68
C ILE A 125 3.92 3.25 -16.05
N GLU A 126 2.80 2.69 -16.51
CA GLU A 126 1.47 3.01 -15.99
C GLU A 126 1.31 2.54 -14.55
N ALA A 127 1.71 1.30 -14.23
CA ALA A 127 1.70 0.80 -12.86
C ALA A 127 2.55 1.67 -11.91
N ARG A 128 3.72 2.14 -12.36
CA ARG A 128 4.55 3.08 -11.57
C ARG A 128 3.87 4.44 -11.38
N ARG A 129 3.16 4.93 -12.40
CA ARG A 129 2.39 6.18 -12.30
C ARG A 129 1.24 6.07 -11.32
N GLU A 130 0.49 4.98 -11.36
CA GLU A 130 -0.60 4.72 -10.42
C GLU A 130 -0.11 4.65 -8.97
N VAL A 131 0.98 3.90 -8.74
CA VAL A 131 1.63 3.81 -7.42
C VAL A 131 2.17 5.16 -6.94
N PHE A 132 2.74 5.96 -7.83
CA PHE A 132 3.17 7.32 -7.48
C PHE A 132 1.99 8.25 -7.18
N ALA A 133 0.92 8.17 -7.98
CA ALA A 133 -0.29 8.96 -7.80
C ALA A 133 -1.00 8.63 -6.48
N SER A 134 -1.07 7.34 -6.09
CA SER A 134 -1.62 6.94 -4.80
C SER A 134 -0.80 7.49 -3.63
N MET A 135 0.54 7.37 -3.69
CA MET A 135 1.43 7.94 -2.67
C MET A 135 1.27 9.45 -2.51
N VAL A 136 1.18 10.20 -3.63
CA VAL A 136 0.96 11.65 -3.58
C VAL A 136 -0.39 12.00 -2.98
N LYS A 137 -1.45 11.23 -3.32
CA LYS A 137 -2.79 11.42 -2.77
C LYS A 137 -2.82 11.15 -1.26
N GLU A 138 -2.20 10.08 -0.79
CA GLU A 138 -2.09 9.74 0.63
C GLU A 138 -1.34 10.82 1.41
N LYS A 139 -0.17 11.25 0.92
CA LYS A 139 0.59 12.35 1.54
C LYS A 139 -0.22 13.64 1.63
N LYS A 140 -0.95 13.99 0.57
CA LYS A 140 -1.82 15.17 0.56
C LYS A 140 -2.97 15.03 1.57
N SER A 141 -3.57 13.84 1.65
CA SER A 141 -4.63 13.54 2.62
C SER A 141 -4.12 13.69 4.06
N PHE A 142 -2.97 13.11 4.36
CA PHE A 142 -2.35 13.21 5.68
C PHE A 142 -2.03 14.66 6.05
N ALA A 143 -1.41 15.42 5.14
CA ALA A 143 -1.11 16.84 5.35
C ALA A 143 -2.37 17.68 5.63
N ASN A 144 -3.48 17.40 4.95
CA ASN A 144 -4.75 18.07 5.22
C ASN A 144 -5.29 17.75 6.62
N ILE A 145 -5.21 16.48 7.05
CA ILE A 145 -5.65 16.06 8.38
C ILE A 145 -4.83 16.76 9.47
N ILE A 146 -3.50 16.80 9.30
CA ILE A 146 -2.61 17.52 10.23
C ILE A 146 -2.93 19.02 10.27
N SER A 147 -3.23 19.64 9.12
CA SER A 147 -3.65 21.04 9.08
C SER A 147 -4.94 21.29 9.88
N VAL A 148 -5.93 20.41 9.77
CA VAL A 148 -7.19 20.51 10.53
C VAL A 148 -6.94 20.38 12.04
N LEU A 149 -6.08 19.44 12.45
CA LEU A 149 -5.68 19.29 13.85
C LEU A 149 -4.93 20.53 14.35
N ASN A 150 -4.07 21.13 13.53
CA ASN A 150 -3.39 22.37 13.89
C ASN A 150 -4.39 23.53 14.11
N ASP A 151 -5.40 23.68 13.25
CA ASP A 151 -6.45 24.67 13.42
C ASP A 151 -7.32 24.42 14.67
N GLU A 152 -7.56 23.14 15.02
CA GLU A 152 -8.19 22.78 16.29
C GLU A 152 -7.33 23.16 17.49
N PHE A 153 -6.03 22.86 17.46
CA PHE A 153 -5.11 23.24 18.53
C PHE A 153 -5.05 24.76 18.74
N ILE A 154 -5.01 25.55 17.66
CA ILE A 154 -5.05 27.02 17.73
C ILE A 154 -6.35 27.50 18.39
N ARG A 155 -7.50 26.87 18.09
CA ARG A 155 -8.78 27.18 18.74
C ARG A 155 -8.75 26.85 20.24
N LEU A 156 -8.10 25.76 20.65
CA LEU A 156 -7.94 25.42 22.06
C LEU A 156 -7.11 26.47 22.81
N VAL A 157 -6.04 26.98 22.19
CA VAL A 157 -5.22 28.07 22.77
C VAL A 157 -6.06 29.32 23.05
N ALA A 158 -7.03 29.63 22.19
CA ALA A 158 -7.92 30.78 22.34
C ALA A 158 -9.07 30.57 23.35
N GLU A 159 -9.35 29.34 23.79
CA GLU A 159 -10.41 29.05 24.75
C GLU A 159 -10.03 29.55 26.16
N THR A 160 -10.84 30.46 26.70
CA THR A 160 -10.59 31.10 27.99
C THR A 160 -11.11 30.26 29.16
N ASN A 161 -12.12 29.42 28.94
CA ASN A 161 -12.66 28.52 29.95
C ASN A 161 -11.76 27.29 30.12
N ALA A 162 -11.05 27.21 31.25
CA ALA A 162 -10.09 26.14 31.53
C ALA A 162 -10.70 24.73 31.51
N GLN A 163 -11.94 24.58 32.01
CA GLN A 163 -12.61 23.28 32.04
C GLN A 163 -13.00 22.81 30.64
N LYS A 164 -13.57 23.72 29.82
CA LYS A 164 -13.90 23.42 28.42
C LYS A 164 -12.63 23.11 27.62
N ARG A 165 -11.56 23.88 27.84
CA ARG A 165 -10.28 23.66 27.18
C ARG A 165 -9.67 22.30 27.53
N GLY A 166 -9.70 21.89 28.80
CA GLY A 166 -9.21 20.58 29.23
C GLY A 166 -9.94 19.43 28.53
N PHE A 167 -11.28 19.43 28.58
CA PHE A 167 -12.07 18.39 27.93
C PHE A 167 -11.90 18.36 26.40
N ALA A 168 -11.80 19.53 25.77
CA ALA A 168 -11.56 19.60 24.33
C ALA A 168 -10.13 19.17 23.96
N PHE A 169 -9.15 19.37 24.85
CA PHE A 169 -7.78 18.90 24.66
C PHE A 169 -7.67 17.37 24.75
N GLU A 170 -8.39 16.72 25.65
CA GLU A 170 -8.47 15.25 25.71
C GLU A 170 -8.96 14.66 24.37
N LYS A 171 -10.02 15.25 23.79
CA LYS A 171 -10.56 14.86 22.48
C LYS A 171 -9.58 15.12 21.34
N PHE A 172 -8.91 16.25 21.37
CA PHE A 172 -7.87 16.58 20.39
C PHE A 172 -6.73 15.57 20.42
N LEU A 173 -6.25 15.17 21.62
CA LEU A 173 -5.19 14.17 21.75
C LEU A 173 -5.65 12.79 21.26
N ASN A 174 -6.88 12.39 21.54
CA ASN A 174 -7.45 11.16 20.99
C ASN A 174 -7.46 11.19 19.45
N SER A 175 -7.89 12.30 18.86
CA SER A 175 -7.91 12.47 17.39
C SER A 175 -6.49 12.43 16.81
N LEU A 176 -5.54 13.16 17.42
CA LEU A 176 -4.14 13.15 17.04
C LEU A 176 -3.58 11.72 17.07
N PHE A 177 -3.77 10.99 18.16
CA PHE A 177 -3.26 9.62 18.30
C PHE A 177 -3.90 8.65 17.31
N SER A 178 -5.18 8.85 16.96
CA SER A 178 -5.86 8.05 15.95
C SER A 178 -5.27 8.28 14.55
N VAL A 179 -4.88 9.52 14.22
CA VAL A 179 -4.26 9.85 12.92
C VAL A 179 -2.88 9.21 12.76
N PHE A 180 -2.18 9.01 13.88
CA PHE A 180 -0.93 8.28 13.91
C PHE A 180 -1.13 6.79 14.26
N ASP A 181 -2.32 6.20 14.09
CA ASP A 181 -2.55 4.75 14.33
C ASP A 181 -2.00 4.24 15.68
N LEU A 182 -2.19 5.01 16.76
CA LEU A 182 -1.78 4.63 18.12
C LEU A 182 -2.91 3.93 18.91
N GLU A 183 -3.99 3.54 18.25
CA GLU A 183 -5.14 2.84 18.87
C GLU A 183 -5.66 3.51 20.16
N PRO A 184 -5.96 4.82 20.15
CA PRO A 184 -6.32 5.53 21.37
C PRO A 184 -7.70 5.10 21.91
N LYS A 185 -7.83 5.09 23.23
CA LYS A 185 -9.10 4.98 23.95
C LYS A 185 -9.39 6.28 24.67
N GLU A 186 -10.66 6.71 24.60
CA GLU A 186 -11.15 7.90 25.29
C GLU A 186 -11.03 7.77 26.82
N SER A 187 -11.18 8.89 27.53
CA SER A 187 -11.15 8.94 28.98
C SER A 187 -12.09 7.90 29.61
N PHE A 188 -11.65 7.26 30.68
CA PHE A 188 -12.45 6.27 31.39
C PHE A 188 -12.31 6.39 32.91
N ARG A 189 -13.32 5.90 33.63
CA ARG A 189 -13.32 5.87 35.09
C ARG A 189 -13.22 4.44 35.58
N ILE A 190 -12.23 4.20 36.43
CA ILE A 190 -12.16 3.03 37.30
C ILE A 190 -12.56 3.51 38.70
N ILE A 191 -13.07 2.62 39.57
CA ILE A 191 -13.62 2.98 40.89
C ILE A 191 -12.73 4.00 41.62
N GLY A 192 -13.18 5.26 41.69
CA GLY A 192 -12.46 6.36 42.36
C GLY A 192 -11.35 7.07 41.57
N GLU A 193 -11.03 6.64 40.35
CA GLU A 193 -9.91 7.15 39.53
C GLU A 193 -10.36 7.48 38.09
N GLN A 194 -10.05 8.69 37.61
CA GLN A 194 -10.23 9.10 36.21
C GLN A 194 -8.88 9.05 35.48
N ILE A 195 -8.89 8.46 34.28
CA ILE A 195 -7.77 8.48 33.34
C ILE A 195 -8.22 9.21 32.08
N ASP A 196 -7.37 10.11 31.59
CA ASP A 196 -7.68 10.98 30.45
C ASP A 196 -7.66 10.22 29.12
N GLY A 197 -6.87 9.14 29.03
CA GLY A 197 -6.96 8.16 27.95
C GLY A 197 -5.92 7.05 28.07
N SER A 198 -5.85 6.20 27.04
CA SER A 198 -4.77 5.23 26.86
C SER A 198 -4.52 4.98 25.38
N PHE A 199 -3.35 4.49 25.01
CA PHE A 199 -3.00 4.18 23.62
C PHE A 199 -1.93 3.10 23.54
N THR A 200 -1.75 2.49 22.37
CA THR A 200 -0.73 1.47 22.10
C THR A 200 0.36 2.08 21.23
N PHE A 201 1.62 1.94 21.63
CA PHE A 201 2.76 2.34 20.81
C PHE A 201 3.84 1.26 20.83
N ASP A 202 4.18 0.76 19.64
CA ASP A 202 5.23 -0.24 19.44
C ASP A 202 5.07 -1.45 20.38
N GLY A 203 3.85 -1.98 20.46
CA GLY A 203 3.48 -3.13 21.28
C GLY A 203 3.42 -2.87 22.79
N ASN A 204 3.56 -1.63 23.25
CA ASN A 204 3.45 -1.26 24.67
C ASN A 204 2.20 -0.41 24.91
N ASP A 205 1.48 -0.72 25.99
CA ASP A 205 0.33 0.06 26.44
C ASP A 205 0.79 1.30 27.23
N PHE A 206 0.21 2.45 26.92
CA PHE A 206 0.43 3.71 27.61
C PHE A 206 -0.87 4.20 28.25
N LEU A 207 -0.81 4.59 29.52
CA LEU A 207 -1.78 5.51 30.09
C LEU A 207 -1.45 6.94 29.69
N LEU A 208 -2.47 7.77 29.50
CA LEU A 208 -2.34 9.18 29.17
C LEU A 208 -2.89 10.03 30.32
N GLU A 209 -2.12 11.05 30.71
CA GLU A 209 -2.59 12.17 31.54
C GLU A 209 -2.28 13.48 30.80
N ALA A 210 -3.26 14.35 30.68
CA ALA A 210 -3.18 15.60 29.93
C ALA A 210 -3.50 16.81 30.81
N LYS A 211 -2.58 17.79 30.85
CA LYS A 211 -2.70 18.98 31.70
C LYS A 211 -2.59 20.25 30.86
N TRP A 212 -3.62 21.10 30.94
CA TRP A 212 -3.62 22.44 30.34
C TRP A 212 -3.90 23.53 31.38
N GLN A 213 -2.94 23.70 32.29
CA GLN A 213 -2.98 24.67 33.38
C GLN A 213 -1.88 25.73 33.23
N LYS A 214 -2.03 26.86 33.93
CA LYS A 214 -1.08 28.00 33.82
C LYS A 214 0.31 27.67 34.34
N ASN A 215 0.40 26.96 35.46
CA ASN A 215 1.66 26.62 36.09
C ASN A 215 2.19 25.29 35.56
N PRO A 216 3.51 25.09 35.48
CA PRO A 216 4.08 23.78 35.18
C PRO A 216 3.55 22.70 36.13
N VAL A 217 3.40 21.48 35.62
CA VAL A 217 2.99 20.31 36.43
C VAL A 217 4.11 19.99 37.41
N ASP A 218 3.73 19.78 38.68
CA ASP A 218 4.67 19.48 39.75
C ASP A 218 4.94 17.98 39.91
N LEU A 219 5.97 17.65 40.70
CA LEU A 219 6.32 16.27 41.00
C LEU A 219 5.22 15.51 41.75
N GLY A 220 4.38 16.20 42.53
CA GLY A 220 3.26 15.60 43.26
C GLY A 220 2.21 15.04 42.32
N ASP A 221 1.89 15.75 41.25
CA ASP A 221 0.99 15.29 40.20
C ASP A 221 1.57 14.12 39.40
N LEU A 222 2.89 14.11 39.15
CA LEU A 222 3.58 12.96 38.53
C LEU A 222 3.52 11.72 39.42
N TYR A 223 3.66 11.84 40.75
CA TYR A 223 3.48 10.72 41.66
C TYR A 223 2.06 10.16 41.64
N LYS A 224 1.04 11.03 41.61
CA LYS A 224 -0.36 10.60 41.50
C LYS A 224 -0.57 9.82 40.20
N PHE A 225 -0.05 10.31 39.08
CA PHE A 225 -0.15 9.62 37.80
C PHE A 225 0.61 8.28 37.80
N GLY A 226 1.80 8.26 38.39
CA GLY A 226 2.58 7.05 38.60
C GLY A 226 1.81 5.95 39.34
N GLY A 227 1.10 6.31 40.41
CA GLY A 227 0.24 5.37 41.14
C GLY A 227 -0.85 4.74 40.27
N LYS A 228 -1.40 5.48 39.30
CA LYS A 228 -2.38 4.95 38.33
C LYS A 228 -1.74 3.89 37.42
N ILE A 229 -0.49 4.11 37.00
CA ILE A 229 0.28 3.20 36.14
C ILE A 229 0.62 1.90 36.88
N GLU A 230 1.06 1.99 38.14
CA GLU A 230 1.37 0.82 38.98
C GLU A 230 0.17 -0.11 39.19
N GLY A 231 -1.04 0.45 39.17
CA GLY A 231 -2.29 -0.32 39.22
C GLY A 231 -2.67 -1.02 37.91
N ARG A 232 -1.79 -1.10 36.90
CA ARG A 232 -2.06 -1.74 35.59
C ARG A 232 -1.19 -2.97 35.36
N LEU A 233 -1.36 -3.61 34.19
CA LEU A 233 -0.57 -4.76 33.79
C LEU A 233 0.92 -4.39 33.83
N LYS A 234 1.74 -5.32 34.33
CA LYS A 234 3.20 -5.18 34.33
C LYS A 234 3.67 -4.85 32.90
N LEU A 235 4.45 -3.76 32.75
CA LEU A 235 4.91 -3.13 31.50
C LEU A 235 4.04 -1.99 30.94
N THR A 236 2.89 -1.67 31.54
CA THR A 236 2.16 -0.44 31.18
C THR A 236 3.04 0.78 31.48
N LEU A 237 3.21 1.67 30.51
CA LEU A 237 3.94 2.92 30.65
C LEU A 237 2.97 4.10 30.78
N GLY A 238 3.50 5.27 31.12
CA GLY A 238 2.77 6.53 31.14
C GLY A 238 3.24 7.49 30.06
N LEU A 239 2.33 8.32 29.57
CA LEU A 239 2.65 9.55 28.87
C LEU A 239 1.93 10.69 29.57
N ALA A 240 2.70 11.59 30.18
CA ALA A 240 2.16 12.83 30.74
C ALA A 240 2.40 13.98 29.75
N ILE A 241 1.34 14.65 29.35
CA ILE A 241 1.39 15.79 28.44
C ILE A 241 0.99 17.05 29.19
N SER A 242 1.88 18.05 29.23
CA SER A 242 1.59 19.36 29.85
C SER A 242 1.91 20.50 28.90
N ILE A 243 0.90 21.29 28.52
CA ILE A 243 1.10 22.41 27.57
C ILE A 243 2.15 23.41 28.07
N ASN A 244 2.14 23.72 29.37
CA ASN A 244 3.08 24.65 29.99
C ASN A 244 4.24 23.93 30.73
N GLY A 245 4.50 22.67 30.38
CA GLY A 245 5.65 21.90 30.84
C GLY A 245 5.56 21.43 32.29
N PHE A 246 6.73 21.11 32.84
CA PHE A 246 6.93 20.48 34.14
C PHE A 246 7.96 21.26 34.96
N THR A 247 7.85 21.24 36.29
CA THR A 247 8.88 21.77 37.20
C THR A 247 10.16 20.92 37.12
N GLN A 248 11.35 21.51 37.29
CA GLN A 248 12.62 20.79 37.08
C GLN A 248 12.94 19.69 38.09
N ASP A 249 12.22 19.65 39.21
CA ASP A 249 12.36 18.68 40.30
C ASP A 249 12.03 17.22 39.88
N TYR A 250 11.39 16.99 38.73
CA TYR A 250 11.18 15.63 38.21
C TYR A 250 12.51 14.86 38.00
N ASN A 251 13.59 15.57 37.66
CA ASN A 251 14.91 14.96 37.45
C ASN A 251 15.56 14.47 38.75
N GLU A 252 15.23 15.10 39.87
CA GLU A 252 15.73 14.72 41.19
C GLU A 252 14.98 13.51 41.77
N SER A 253 13.82 13.17 41.20
CA SER A 253 13.05 12.02 41.65
C SER A 253 13.78 10.71 41.35
N LYS A 254 14.09 9.97 42.41
CA LYS A 254 14.62 8.59 42.36
C LYS A 254 13.52 7.54 42.36
N SER A 255 12.26 7.94 42.29
CA SER A 255 11.16 7.00 42.36
C SER A 255 11.03 6.21 41.07
N SER A 256 11.01 4.88 41.18
CA SER A 256 10.80 3.98 40.04
C SER A 256 9.48 4.25 39.34
N VAL A 257 8.46 4.72 40.06
CA VAL A 257 7.13 5.00 39.48
C VAL A 257 7.14 6.19 38.53
N VAL A 258 7.97 7.20 38.81
CA VAL A 258 8.10 8.36 37.92
C VAL A 258 8.91 7.97 36.68
N LYS A 259 9.78 6.95 36.78
CA LYS A 259 10.56 6.44 35.64
C LYS A 259 9.80 5.50 34.71
N THR A 260 8.51 5.20 34.97
CA THR A 260 7.66 4.43 34.05
C THR A 260 6.89 5.30 33.06
N MET A 261 7.08 6.62 33.09
CA MET A 261 6.39 7.55 32.17
C MET A 261 7.37 8.35 31.31
N LEU A 262 6.87 8.86 30.19
CA LEU A 262 7.51 9.87 29.36
C LEU A 262 6.79 11.21 29.55
N LEU A 263 7.55 12.30 29.45
CA LEU A 263 7.01 13.66 29.53
C LEU A 263 7.03 14.32 28.14
N MET A 264 5.95 15.03 27.84
CA MET A 264 5.78 15.81 26.61
C MET A 264 5.18 17.17 26.92
N ASP A 265 5.66 18.22 26.26
CA ASP A 265 5.13 19.57 26.43
C ASP A 265 4.41 20.11 25.19
N GLY A 266 3.89 21.34 25.29
CA GLY A 266 3.24 21.99 24.14
C GLY A 266 4.18 22.23 22.95
N ALA A 267 5.49 22.39 23.17
CA ALA A 267 6.43 22.60 22.08
C ALA A 267 6.66 21.32 21.27
N ASP A 268 6.63 20.16 21.94
CA ASP A 268 6.64 18.85 21.29
C ASP A 268 5.38 18.66 20.39
N LEU A 269 4.19 18.98 20.90
CA LEU A 269 2.94 18.91 20.13
C LEU A 269 2.96 19.83 18.92
N ILE A 270 3.42 21.08 19.08
CA ILE A 270 3.56 22.03 17.98
C ILE A 270 4.55 21.50 16.93
N ALA A 271 5.65 20.87 17.34
CA ALA A 271 6.59 20.28 16.40
C ALA A 271 5.96 19.16 15.56
N VAL A 272 5.07 18.36 16.16
CA VAL A 272 4.28 17.34 15.42
C VAL A 272 3.28 18.00 14.46
N LEU A 273 2.50 18.98 14.94
CA LEU A 273 1.47 19.67 14.14
C LEU A 273 2.05 20.48 12.98
N GLU A 274 3.25 21.02 13.14
CA GLU A 274 3.99 21.72 12.07
C GLU A 274 4.79 20.75 11.19
N ASN A 275 4.60 19.44 11.35
CA ASN A 275 5.27 18.39 10.59
C ASN A 275 6.82 18.49 10.64
N ARG A 276 7.37 18.98 11.76
CA ARG A 276 8.82 19.02 12.04
C ARG A 276 9.34 17.68 12.52
N ILE A 277 8.47 16.84 13.09
CA ILE A 277 8.74 15.46 13.48
C ILE A 277 7.44 14.63 13.45
N ASP A 278 7.52 13.36 13.04
CA ASP A 278 6.42 12.42 13.17
C ASP A 278 6.18 12.07 14.65
N LEU A 279 4.91 11.94 15.10
CA LEU A 279 4.61 11.64 16.50
C LEU A 279 5.22 10.31 16.96
N LYS A 280 5.21 9.28 16.11
CA LYS A 280 5.83 7.98 16.44
C LYS A 280 7.34 8.11 16.59
N ASP A 281 7.99 8.88 15.72
CA ASP A 281 9.42 9.14 15.81
C ASP A 281 9.77 9.93 17.07
N LEU A 282 8.96 10.92 17.43
CA LEU A 282 9.11 11.69 18.67
C LEU A 282 9.01 10.78 19.90
N LEU A 283 7.97 9.94 19.97
CA LEU A 283 7.76 8.99 21.06
C LEU A 283 8.89 7.96 21.12
N PHE A 284 9.34 7.45 19.97
CA PHE A 284 10.47 6.53 19.88
C PHE A 284 11.74 7.13 20.46
N ARG A 285 12.10 8.35 20.05
CA ARG A 285 13.30 9.07 20.53
C ARG A 285 13.22 9.37 22.02
N LYS A 286 12.07 9.83 22.53
CA LYS A 286 11.84 10.05 23.97
C LYS A 286 12.02 8.74 24.75
N ARG A 287 11.38 7.65 24.31
CA ARG A 287 11.49 6.34 24.97
C ARG A 287 12.93 5.83 24.96
N ARG A 288 13.62 5.96 23.82
CA ARG A 288 15.02 5.52 23.69
C ARG A 288 15.93 6.30 24.63
N HIS A 289 15.80 7.62 24.66
CA HIS A 289 16.57 8.48 25.55
C HIS A 289 16.32 8.18 27.02
N ALA A 290 15.05 8.02 27.42
CA ALA A 290 14.69 7.63 28.78
C ALA A 290 15.26 6.27 29.17
N SER A 291 15.28 5.32 28.24
CA SER A 291 15.88 4.00 28.46
C SER A 291 17.40 4.06 28.63
N ASP A 292 18.07 4.90 27.85
CA ASP A 292 19.53 5.00 27.84
C ASP A 292 20.09 5.86 29.00
N THR A 293 19.34 6.88 29.46
CA THR A 293 19.83 7.88 30.42
C THR A 293 19.07 7.93 31.74
N GLY A 294 17.83 7.44 31.76
CA GLY A 294 16.89 7.63 32.86
C GLY A 294 16.21 9.02 32.88
N ASP A 295 16.51 9.93 31.95
CA ASP A 295 15.78 11.20 31.80
C ASP A 295 14.49 10.96 30.99
N ILE A 296 13.36 11.21 31.63
CA ILE A 296 12.02 10.97 31.07
C ILE A 296 11.51 12.13 30.22
N PHE A 297 12.24 13.24 30.11
CA PHE A 297 11.81 14.46 29.42
C PHE A 297 12.83 14.99 28.42
N LEU A 298 13.08 14.22 27.37
CA LEU A 298 13.78 14.73 26.18
C LEU A 298 12.86 15.67 25.39
N LYS A 299 13.12 16.97 25.42
CA LYS A 299 12.35 17.96 24.64
C LYS A 299 12.73 17.90 23.16
N PHE A 300 11.79 18.18 22.28
CA PHE A 300 12.04 18.26 20.84
C PHE A 300 13.21 19.20 20.47
N ARG A 301 13.40 20.30 21.20
CA ARG A 301 14.47 21.27 20.94
C ARG A 301 15.88 20.75 21.23
N ASP A 302 15.96 19.68 22.02
CA ASP A 302 17.21 19.06 22.47
C ASP A 302 17.50 17.75 21.69
N MET A 303 16.70 17.44 20.66
CA MET A 303 16.80 16.24 19.80
C MET A 303 17.68 16.42 18.55
#